data_AF-A0A924SG38-F1
#
_entry.id   AF-A0A924SG38-F1
#
_cell.length_a   1.000
_cell.length_b   1.000
_cell.length_c   1.000
_cell.angle_alpha   90.00
_cell.angle_beta   90.00
_cell.angle_gamma   90.00
#
_symmetry.space_group_name_H-M   'P 1'
#
loop_
_entity.id
_entity.type
_entity.pdbx_description
1 polymer ?
#
loop_
_entity_poly.entity_id
_entity_poly.type
_entity_poly.pdbx_seq_one_letter_code
_entity_poly.pdbx_strand_id
1 'polypeptide(L)'
;MRTLVVTNDFPPRPGGIQAFVHSLAVRQPAGEVVVYASTHDGAAAFDAAQPFPVVRHPTGLLLPTPGALRRARDIARIEGCDRVWFGAAAPLGLLAHGLDLARSVASTHGHEV
;
A
#
# COMPACT_ATOMS: atom_id res chain seq x y z
N MET A 1 2.71 -13.33 -10.27
CA MET A 1 1.58 -12.40 -10.06
C MET A 1 1.92 -11.60 -8.82
N ARG A 2 1.89 -10.26 -8.85
CA ARG A 2 2.43 -9.46 -7.74
C ARG A 2 1.62 -8.19 -7.49
N THR A 3 1.25 -7.98 -6.23
CA THR A 3 0.35 -6.91 -5.79
C THR A 3 1.12 -5.77 -5.16
N LEU A 4 0.90 -4.57 -5.68
CA LEU A 4 1.24 -3.34 -4.97
C LEU A 4 0.12 -3.00 -3.99
N VAL A 5 0.40 -3.01 -2.70
CA VAL A 5 -0.50 -2.51 -1.66
C VAL A 5 -0.22 -1.03 -1.45
N VAL A 6 -1.23 -0.17 -1.61
CA VAL A 6 -1.11 1.28 -1.41
C VAL A 6 -1.99 1.68 -0.22
N THR A 7 -1.41 2.25 0.84
CA THR A 7 -2.16 2.52 2.08
C THR A 7 -1.58 3.67 2.92
N ASN A 8 -2.43 4.38 3.66
CA ASN A 8 -2.01 5.24 4.77
C ASN A 8 -1.91 4.48 6.10
N ASP A 9 -2.56 3.33 6.15
CA ASP A 9 -2.81 2.58 7.35
C ASP A 9 -1.93 1.33 7.31
N PHE A 10 -0.67 1.52 7.70
CA PHE A 10 0.27 0.42 7.89
C PHE A 10 1.01 0.57 9.24
N PRO A 11 1.37 -0.53 9.92
CA PRO A 11 2.12 -0.45 11.17
C PRO A 11 3.47 0.28 10.99
N PRO A 12 4.12 0.76 12.06
CA PRO A 12 3.91 0.40 13.47
C PRO A 12 2.82 1.20 14.19
N ARG A 13 2.23 2.22 13.54
CA ARG A 13 1.12 2.97 14.13
C ARG A 13 -0.04 2.00 14.43
N PRO A 14 -0.61 2.00 15.64
CA PRO A 14 -1.70 1.09 15.98
C PRO A 14 -3.01 1.55 15.31
N GLY A 15 -3.83 0.58 14.92
CA GLY A 15 -5.20 0.81 14.46
C GLY A 15 -5.78 -0.40 13.70
N GLY A 16 -7.10 -0.39 13.53
CA GLY A 16 -7.84 -1.52 12.95
C GLY A 16 -7.48 -1.78 11.49
N ILE A 17 -7.41 -0.72 10.66
CA ILE A 17 -7.05 -0.84 9.24
C ILE A 17 -5.58 -1.26 9.09
N GLN A 18 -4.69 -0.73 9.94
CA GLN A 18 -3.27 -1.10 9.98
C GLN A 18 -3.11 -2.60 10.24
N ALA A 19 -3.79 -3.12 11.27
CA ALA A 19 -3.78 -4.54 11.59
C ALA A 19 -4.41 -5.39 10.49
N PHE A 20 -5.52 -4.94 9.89
CA PHE A 20 -6.19 -5.62 8.79
C PHE A 20 -5.29 -5.74 7.55
N VAL A 21 -4.74 -4.61 7.08
CA VAL A 21 -3.90 -4.57 5.88
C VAL A 21 -2.65 -5.43 6.07
N HIS A 22 -1.96 -5.27 7.20
CA HIS A 22 -0.77 -6.06 7.51
C HIS A 22 -1.09 -7.56 7.60
N SER A 23 -2.13 -7.93 8.32
CA SER A 23 -2.53 -9.33 8.50
C SER A 23 -2.87 -10.02 7.18
N LEU A 24 -3.54 -9.33 6.26
CA LEU A 24 -3.81 -9.86 4.93
C LEU A 24 -2.55 -9.95 4.05
N ALA A 25 -1.67 -8.94 4.13
CA ALA A 25 -0.41 -8.91 3.37
C ALA A 25 0.51 -10.08 3.74
N VAL A 26 0.70 -10.37 5.04
CA VAL A 26 1.58 -11.46 5.51
C VAL A 26 1.05 -12.86 5.20
N ARG A 27 -0.25 -12.99 4.90
CA ARG A 27 -0.88 -14.26 4.52
C ARG A 27 -0.90 -14.51 3.01
N GLN A 28 -0.42 -13.56 2.21
CA GLN A 28 -0.25 -13.80 0.78
C GLN A 28 0.94 -14.74 0.52
N PRO A 29 0.97 -15.43 -0.63
CA PRO A 29 2.12 -16.23 -1.01
C PRO A 29 3.42 -15.39 -1.03
N ALA A 30 4.53 -16.04 -0.67
CA ALA A 30 5.83 -15.38 -0.60
C ALA A 30 6.21 -14.76 -1.96
N GLY A 31 6.72 -13.53 -1.94
CA GLY A 31 7.11 -12.79 -3.14
C GLY A 31 5.96 -12.12 -3.91
N GLU A 32 4.70 -12.29 -3.51
CA GLU A 32 3.54 -11.72 -4.23
C GLU A 32 3.11 -10.33 -3.73
N VAL A 33 3.74 -9.77 -2.71
CA VAL A 33 3.37 -8.49 -2.11
C VAL A 33 4.52 -7.50 -2.14
N VAL A 34 4.17 -6.23 -2.39
CA VAL A 34 4.98 -5.05 -2.09
C VAL A 34 4.06 -4.02 -1.45
N VAL A 35 4.51 -3.38 -0.36
CA VAL A 35 3.74 -2.33 0.31
C VAL A 35 4.32 -0.96 -0.01
N TYR A 36 3.46 -0.01 -0.38
CA TYR A 36 3.76 1.40 -0.47
C TYR A 36 2.87 2.16 0.50
N ALA A 37 3.49 2.73 1.54
CA ALA A 37 2.75 3.35 2.64
C ALA A 37 3.31 4.71 3.08
N SER A 38 2.51 5.53 3.76
CA SER A 38 3.01 6.66 4.55
C SER A 38 3.99 6.18 5.64
N THR A 39 4.79 7.10 6.17
CA THR A 39 5.78 6.81 7.21
C THR A 39 5.35 7.30 8.59
N HIS A 40 5.82 6.61 9.62
CA HIS A 40 5.62 6.92 11.03
C HIS A 40 6.89 6.56 11.81
N ASP A 41 7.03 7.07 13.03
CA ASP A 41 8.14 6.73 13.90
C ASP A 41 8.22 5.21 14.14
N GLY A 42 9.43 4.66 14.07
CA GLY A 42 9.67 3.22 14.19
C GLY A 42 9.41 2.40 12.93
N ALA A 43 8.99 3.01 11.81
CA ALA A 43 8.70 2.29 10.56
C ALA A 43 9.88 1.43 10.09
N ALA A 44 11.11 1.95 10.11
CA ALA A 44 12.27 1.20 9.63
C ALA A 44 12.51 -0.12 10.40
N ALA A 45 12.35 -0.11 11.72
CA ALA A 45 12.52 -1.31 12.54
C ALA A 45 11.40 -2.34 12.27
N PHE A 46 10.16 -1.88 12.10
CA PHE A 46 9.04 -2.74 11.73
C PHE A 46 9.25 -3.33 10.33
N ASP A 47 9.63 -2.51 9.35
CA ASP A 47 9.78 -2.88 7.95
C ASP A 47 10.88 -3.93 7.75
N ALA A 48 11.98 -3.85 8.49
CA ALA A 48 13.07 -4.82 8.45
C ALA A 48 12.66 -6.24 8.88
N ALA A 49 11.55 -6.39 9.63
CA ALA A 49 11.03 -7.68 10.08
C ALA A 49 9.99 -8.28 9.11
N GLN A 50 9.63 -7.58 8.02
CA GLN A 50 8.56 -8.02 7.13
C GLN A 50 9.06 -9.01 6.07
N PRO A 51 8.23 -9.99 5.65
CA PRO A 51 8.59 -10.96 4.62
C PRO A 51 8.48 -10.42 3.18
N PHE A 52 8.17 -9.13 3.03
CA PHE A 52 8.00 -8.45 1.74
C PHE A 52 8.57 -7.03 1.79
N PRO A 53 8.90 -6.42 0.63
CA PRO A 53 9.37 -5.04 0.61
C PRO A 53 8.30 -4.05 1.09
N VAL A 54 8.71 -3.11 1.93
CA VAL A 54 7.92 -1.95 2.34
C VAL A 54 8.63 -0.68 1.89
N VAL A 55 7.99 0.08 1.02
CA VAL A 55 8.46 1.37 0.53
C VAL A 55 7.69 2.47 1.25
N ARG A 56 8.41 3.29 2.02
CA ARG A 56 7.83 4.41 2.75
C ARG A 56 7.84 5.69 1.91
N HIS A 57 6.68 6.34 1.81
CA HIS A 57 6.60 7.72 1.38
C HIS A 57 6.99 8.62 2.56
N PRO A 58 7.85 9.64 2.37
CA PRO A 58 8.40 10.45 3.46
C PRO A 58 7.40 11.51 3.96
N THR A 59 6.15 11.12 4.20
CA THR A 59 5.09 11.94 4.76
C THR A 59 4.26 11.12 5.75
N GLY A 60 3.64 11.79 6.72
CA GLY A 60 2.68 11.14 7.63
C GLY A 60 1.32 10.82 7.00
N LEU A 61 1.07 11.36 5.80
CA LEU A 61 -0.15 11.15 5.04
C LEU A 61 0.18 11.10 3.54
N LEU A 62 -0.17 9.99 2.90
CA LEU A 62 -0.16 9.78 1.46
C LEU A 62 -1.50 10.24 0.88
N LEU A 63 -1.41 11.10 -0.14
CA LEU A 63 -2.56 11.68 -0.85
C LEU A 63 -2.52 11.27 -2.32
N PRO A 64 -3.68 11.21 -3.01
CA PRO A 64 -3.78 10.83 -4.43
C PRO A 64 -3.29 11.97 -5.35
N THR A 65 -2.01 12.31 -5.25
CA THR A 65 -1.37 13.36 -6.04
C THR A 65 -0.66 12.78 -7.27
N PRO A 66 -0.37 13.58 -8.31
CA PRO A 66 0.46 13.13 -9.43
C PRO A 66 1.84 12.62 -9.00
N GLY A 67 2.43 13.17 -7.94
CA GLY A 67 3.71 12.70 -7.38
C GLY A 67 3.60 11.32 -6.76
N ALA A 68 2.56 11.08 -5.96
CA ALA A 68 2.28 9.77 -5.40
C ALA A 68 1.99 8.73 -6.48
N LEU A 69 1.24 9.12 -7.53
CA LEU A 69 0.97 8.26 -8.68
C LEU A 69 2.27 7.85 -9.40
N ARG A 70 3.14 8.81 -9.73
CA ARG A 70 4.43 8.52 -10.38
C ARG A 70 5.25 7.56 -9.54
N ARG A 71 5.34 7.81 -8.23
CA ARG A 71 6.09 6.95 -7.31
C ARG A 71 5.51 5.53 -7.25
N ALA A 72 4.19 5.40 -7.17
CA ALA A 72 3.53 4.10 -7.17
C ALA A 72 3.74 3.35 -8.51
N ARG A 73 3.70 4.04 -9.65
CA ARG A 73 4.05 3.46 -10.97
C ARG A 73 5.49 2.97 -11.02
N ASP A 74 6.44 3.75 -10.49
CA ASP A 74 7.84 3.35 -10.46
C ASP A 74 8.05 2.10 -9.62
N ILE A 75 7.43 2.03 -8.43
CA ILE A 75 7.48 0.84 -7.57
C ILE A 75 6.86 -0.35 -8.29
N ALA A 76 5.66 -0.19 -8.86
CA ALA A 76 4.99 -1.26 -9.59
C ALA A 76 5.86 -1.81 -10.74
N ARG A 77 6.51 -0.92 -11.51
CA ARG A 77 7.41 -1.31 -12.60
C ARG A 77 8.67 -2.01 -12.11
N ILE A 78 9.34 -1.46 -11.11
CA ILE A 78 10.60 -2.01 -10.57
C ILE A 78 10.36 -3.40 -9.95
N GLU A 79 9.24 -3.55 -9.24
CA GLU A 79 8.93 -4.78 -8.52
C GLU A 79 8.15 -5.79 -9.39
N GLY A 80 7.72 -5.42 -10.59
CA GLY A 80 6.93 -6.27 -11.47
C GLY A 80 5.50 -6.52 -10.96
N CYS A 81 4.88 -5.53 -10.33
CA CYS A 81 3.48 -5.61 -9.89
C CYS A 81 2.52 -5.51 -11.08
N ASP A 82 1.57 -6.44 -11.15
CA ASP A 82 0.55 -6.53 -12.19
C ASP A 82 -0.85 -6.13 -11.69
N ARG A 83 -0.98 -5.89 -10.39
CA ARG A 83 -2.23 -5.48 -9.73
C ARG A 83 -1.97 -4.54 -8.56
N VAL A 84 -2.99 -3.80 -8.17
CA VAL A 84 -2.98 -2.92 -7.00
C VAL A 84 -4.10 -3.29 -6.03
N TRP A 85 -3.79 -3.21 -4.74
CA TRP A 85 -4.76 -3.23 -3.66
C TRP A 85 -4.64 -1.94 -2.82
N PHE A 86 -5.73 -1.17 -2.75
CA PHE A 86 -5.84 -0.02 -1.87
C PHE A 86 -6.36 -0.45 -0.50
N GLY A 87 -5.53 -0.28 0.52
CA GLY A 87 -5.84 -0.69 1.90
C GLY A 87 -7.09 0.01 2.47
N ALA A 88 -7.37 1.23 2.00
CA ALA A 88 -8.63 1.94 2.16
C ALA A 88 -9.03 2.55 0.81
N ALA A 89 -10.30 2.44 0.45
CA ALA A 89 -10.80 2.86 -0.86
C ALA A 89 -10.69 4.38 -1.07
N ALA A 90 -11.09 5.18 -0.09
CA ALA A 90 -11.03 6.64 -0.18
C ALA A 90 -9.89 7.22 0.67
N PRO A 91 -9.14 8.23 0.17
CA PRO A 91 -9.15 8.75 -1.19
C PRO A 91 -8.16 8.05 -2.14
N LEU A 92 -7.35 7.09 -1.67
CA LEU A 92 -6.23 6.53 -2.43
C LEU A 92 -6.66 5.72 -3.67
N GLY A 93 -7.86 5.13 -3.65
CA GLY A 93 -8.44 4.42 -4.79
C GLY A 93 -8.59 5.27 -6.05
N LEU A 94 -8.60 6.61 -5.93
CA LEU A 94 -8.57 7.53 -7.08
C LEU A 94 -7.32 7.35 -7.96
N LEU A 95 -6.24 6.77 -7.42
CA LEU A 95 -5.02 6.47 -8.17
C LEU A 95 -5.18 5.29 -9.14
N ALA A 96 -6.24 4.46 -9.01
CA ALA A 96 -6.40 3.22 -9.76
C ALA A 96 -6.30 3.41 -11.27
N HIS A 97 -7.04 4.38 -11.83
CA HIS A 97 -7.02 4.65 -13.27
C HIS A 97 -5.62 5.07 -13.74
N GLY A 98 -4.92 5.87 -12.93
CA GLY A 98 -3.56 6.27 -13.24
C GLY A 98 -2.58 5.10 -13.21
N LEU A 99 -2.75 4.11 -12.35
CA LEU A 99 -1.79 3.00 -12.27
C LEU A 99 -1.84 2.07 -13.49
N ASP A 100 -2.98 1.99 -14.17
CA ASP A 100 -3.17 1.21 -15.40
C ASP A 100 -2.67 -0.25 -15.27
N LEU A 101 -2.94 -0.86 -14.13
CA LEU A 101 -2.61 -2.25 -13.85
C LEU A 101 -3.79 -3.17 -14.20
N ALA A 102 -3.50 -4.44 -14.52
CA ALA A 102 -4.49 -5.40 -15.00
C ALA A 102 -5.64 -5.66 -14.01
N ARG A 103 -5.43 -5.39 -12.72
CA ARG A 103 -6.46 -5.50 -11.68
C ARG A 103 -6.27 -4.46 -10.58
N SER A 104 -7.38 -3.87 -10.16
CA SER A 104 -7.44 -2.98 -8.99
C SER A 104 -8.49 -3.48 -8.00
N VAL A 105 -8.12 -3.54 -6.72
CA VAL A 105 -9.01 -3.87 -5.60
C VAL A 105 -8.91 -2.75 -4.57
N ALA A 106 -10.02 -2.38 -3.95
CA ALA A 106 -10.06 -1.38 -2.89
C ALA A 106 -10.92 -1.90 -1.74
N SER A 107 -10.45 -1.74 -0.50
CA SER A 107 -11.17 -2.17 0.70
C SER A 107 -11.96 -1.01 1.30
N THR A 108 -13.24 -1.24 1.56
CA THR A 108 -14.09 -0.31 2.33
C THR A 108 -14.10 -0.68 3.81
N HIS A 109 -14.27 0.32 4.69
CA HIS A 109 -14.25 0.18 6.16
C HIS A 109 -15.47 0.82 6.83
N GLY A 110 -16.52 1.16 6.06
CA GLY A 110 -17.81 1.63 6.58
C GLY A 110 -17.85 3.11 6.95
N HIS A 111 -16.86 3.89 6.51
CA HIS A 111 -16.76 5.33 6.73
C HIS A 111 -16.56 6.11 5.42
N GLU A 112 -16.80 5.44 4.29
CA GLU A 112 -16.84 6.07 2.97
C GLU A 112 -18.11 6.92 2.88
N VAL A 113 -17.93 8.24 2.74
CA VAL A 113 -18.99 9.23 2.48
C VAL A 113 -18.69 9.97 1.19
#